data_AF-A0AAP8HUQ2-F1
#
_entry.id   AF-A0AAP8HUQ2-F1
#
_cell.length_a   1.000
_cell.length_b   1.000
_cell.length_c   1.000
_cell.angle_alpha   90.00
_cell.angle_beta   90.00
_cell.angle_gamma   90.00
#
_symmetry.space_group_name_H-M   'P 1'
#
loop_
_entity.id
_entity.type
_entity.pdbx_description
1 polymer ?
#
loop_
_entity_poly.entity_id
_entity_poly.type
_entity_poly.pdbx_seq_one_letter_code
_entity_poly.pdbx_strand_id
1 'polypeptide(L)' 'MKRKTLTQYLVEQQRSAQALAPEVRLLIEVVARACKAISHAVSKGAL' A
#
# COMPACT_ATOMS: atom_id res chain seq x y z
N MET A 1 -15.69 -7.98 -11.48
CA MET A 1 -15.14 -6.83 -10.73
C MET A 1 -13.77 -6.47 -11.30
N LYS A 2 -13.49 -5.19 -11.61
CA LYS A 2 -12.15 -4.76 -12.08
C LYS A 2 -11.15 -4.88 -10.92
N ARG A 3 -9.97 -5.44 -11.18
CA ARG A 3 -8.89 -5.55 -10.19
C ARG A 3 -8.39 -4.13 -9.85
N LYS A 4 -8.44 -3.75 -8.57
CA LYS A 4 -8.01 -2.44 -8.07
C LYS A 4 -6.69 -2.61 -7.33
N THR A 5 -5.70 -1.77 -7.65
CA THR A 5 -4.40 -1.79 -6.93
C THR A 5 -4.55 -1.10 -5.56
N LEU A 6 -3.67 -1.42 -4.61
CA LEU A 6 -3.67 -0.78 -3.30
C LEU A 6 -3.55 0.75 -3.42
N THR A 7 -2.60 1.25 -4.23
CA THR A 7 -2.42 2.68 -4.44
C THR A 7 -3.66 3.34 -5.05
N GLN A 8 -4.30 2.70 -6.04
CA GLN A 8 -5.55 3.21 -6.61
C GLN A 8 -6.65 3.30 -5.54
N TYR A 9 -6.81 2.24 -4.74
CA TYR A 9 -7.79 2.23 -3.66
C TYR A 9 -7.55 3.36 -2.64
N LEU A 10 -6.31 3.53 -2.16
CA LEU A 10 -5.99 4.56 -1.17
C LEU A 10 -6.19 5.98 -1.70
N VAL A 11 -5.87 6.23 -2.98
CA VAL A 11 -6.12 7.54 -3.62
C VAL A 11 -7.62 7.83 -3.72
N GLU A 12 -8.43 6.82 -4.07
CA GLU A 12 -9.88 6.96 -4.09
C GLU A 12 -10.45 7.23 -2.69
N GLN A 13 -9.96 6.52 -1.65
CA GLN A 13 -10.39 6.76 -0.26
C GLN A 13 -10.01 8.16 0.24
N GLN A 14 -8.82 8.66 -0.09
CA GLN A 14 -8.41 10.02 0.29
C GLN A 14 -9.27 11.09 -0.39
N ARG A 15 -9.68 10.87 -1.64
CA ARG A 15 -10.54 11.79 -2.39
C ARG A 15 -12.01 11.71 -1.95
N SER A 16 -12.45 10.57 -1.44
CA SER A 16 -13.81 10.35 -0.98
C SER A 16 -14.01 10.92 0.42
N ALA A 17 -14.57 12.13 0.51
CA ALA A 17 -15.06 12.74 1.76
C ALA A 17 -14.05 12.70 2.93
N GLN A 18 -12.75 12.86 2.64
CA GLN A 18 -11.69 12.80 3.65
C GLN A 18 -11.64 11.49 4.47
N ALA A 19 -12.19 10.39 3.96
CA ALA A 19 -12.24 9.10 4.66
C ALA A 19 -10.85 8.52 5.01
N LEU A 20 -9.79 9.08 4.42
CA LEU A 20 -8.40 8.73 4.70
C LEU A 20 -7.53 9.99 4.74
N ALA A 21 -6.92 10.25 5.91
CA ALA A 21 -5.97 11.36 6.04
C ALA A 21 -4.67 11.09 5.24
N PRO A 22 -4.04 12.13 4.66
CA PRO A 22 -2.85 11.99 3.81
C PRO A 22 -1.69 11.23 4.50
N GLU A 23 -1.46 11.48 5.78
CA GLU A 23 -0.43 10.84 6.60
C GLU A 23 -0.68 9.34 6.79
N VAL A 24 -1.95 8.93 6.91
CA VAL A 24 -2.31 7.50 7.01
C VAL A 24 -2.05 6.81 5.67
N ARG A 25 -2.40 7.45 4.54
CA ARG A 25 -2.04 6.93 3.22
C ARG A 25 -0.52 6.75 3.08
N LEU A 26 0.26 7.74 3.52
CA LEU A 26 1.72 7.67 3.49
C LEU A 26 2.23 6.49 4.32
N LEU A 27 1.72 6.30 5.54
CA LEU A 27 2.09 5.20 6.41
C LEU A 27 1.81 3.85 5.75
N ILE A 28 0.61 3.67 5.18
CA ILE A 28 0.22 2.42 4.50
C ILE A 28 1.14 2.15 3.29
N GLU A 29 1.48 3.18 2.51
CA GLU A 29 2.40 3.06 1.36
C GLU A 29 3.83 2.67 1.79
N VAL A 30 4.31 3.15 2.94
CA VAL A 30 5.60 2.75 3.52
C VAL A 30 5.57 1.28 3.91
N VAL A 31 4.54 0.85 4.64
CA VAL A 31 4.38 -0.55 5.08
C VAL A 31 4.27 -1.49 3.87
N ALA A 32 3.47 -1.14 2.87
CA ALA A 32 3.32 -1.94 1.65
C ALA A 32 4.65 -2.14 0.91
N ARG A 33 5.48 -1.09 0.85
CA ARG A 33 6.82 -1.14 0.24
C ARG A 33 7.77 -2.02 1.04
N ALA A 34 7.73 -1.93 2.38
CA ALA A 34 8.49 -2.81 3.26
C ALA A 34 8.09 -4.28 3.07
N CYS A 35 6.79 -4.59 3.07
CA CYS A 35 6.29 -5.95 2.82
C CYS A 35 6.75 -6.48 1.45
N LYS A 36 6.74 -5.65 0.41
CA LYS A 36 7.24 -6.03 -0.92
C LYS A 36 8.75 -6.35 -0.89
N ALA A 37 9.54 -5.53 -0.20
CA ALA A 37 10.98 -5.77 -0.07
C ALA A 37 11.29 -7.05 0.72
N ILE A 38 10.60 -7.26 1.85
CA ILE A 38 10.73 -8.48 2.66
C ILE A 38 10.35 -9.70 1.83
N SER A 39 9.19 -9.68 1.16
CA SER A 39 8.75 -10.77 0.31
C SER A 39 9.79 -11.11 -0.76
N HIS A 40 10.37 -10.10 -1.40
CA HIS A 40 11.43 -10.31 -2.39
C HIS A 40 12.72 -10.91 -1.78
N ALA A 41 13.11 -10.51 -0.56
CA ALA A 41 14.25 -11.10 0.14
C ALA A 41 13.99 -12.56 0.55
N VAL A 42 12.82 -12.84 1.13
CA VAL A 42 12.40 -14.19 1.55
C VAL A 42 12.29 -15.12 0.34
N SER A 43 11.66 -14.69 -0.77
CA SER A 43 11.53 -15.51 -1.98
C SER A 43 12.87 -15.87 -2.63
N LYS A 44 13.97 -15.20 -2.25
CA LYS A 44 15.33 -15.50 -2.70
C LYS A 44 16.13 -16.34 -1.69
N GLY A 45 15.52 -16.78 -0.58
CA GLY A 45 16.19 -17.55 0.47
C GLY A 45 17.20 -16.74 1.28
N ALA A 46 17.08 -15.41 1.30
CA ALA A 46 18.00 -14.53 2.03
C ALA A 46 17.62 -14.31 3.51
N LEU A 47 16.55 -14.97 3.99
CA LEU A 47 16.00 -14.90 5.35
C LEU A 47 15.63 -16.31 5.83
#